data_AF-A0A814E573-F1
#
_entry.id   AF-A0A814E573-F1
#
_cell.length_a   1.000
_cell.length_b   1.000
_cell.length_c   1.000
_cell.angle_alpha   90.00
_cell.angle_beta   90.00
_cell.angle_gamma   90.00
#
_symmetry.space_group_name_H-M   'P 1'
#
loop_
_entity.id
_entity.type
_entity.pdbx_description
1 polymer ?
#
loop_
_entity_poly.entity_id
_entity_poly.type
_entity_poly.pdbx_seq_one_letter_code
_entity_poly.pdbx_strand_id
1 'polypeptide(L)'
;MAATFEEITKLLLSRKPLPPLLAPSPLDTSKRVSSTPWNQALHDDITRLQNDSTVPLFAIANLHLFNDDIGSCHDIVEKHGGHAMADYLHYILHRREGDYWNAKHVQLYENERVFVHEEFFLFRWWIRQQKSQEFQSVYLTQKYDGFGKQKNLNDLSTSAKLAEAQARAQGFVDRCEQVEKQADGQEKDRLKQLQWDEMKTVFDFARK
;
A
#
# COMPACT_ATOMS: atom_id res chain seq x y z
N MET A 1 17.58 14.85 20.10
CA MET A 1 17.97 13.49 19.67
C MET A 1 16.99 13.05 18.60
N ALA A 2 17.44 12.32 17.58
CA ALA A 2 16.56 11.75 16.57
C ALA A 2 15.68 10.66 17.19
N ALA A 3 14.40 10.56 16.80
CA ALA A 3 13.58 9.42 17.19
C ALA A 3 14.07 8.16 16.46
N THR A 4 14.09 7.03 17.16
CA THR A 4 14.43 5.72 16.58
C THR A 4 13.27 5.16 15.76
N PHE A 5 13.56 4.18 14.89
CA PHE A 5 12.54 3.46 14.11
C PHE A 5 11.39 2.93 14.99
N GLU A 6 11.71 2.33 16.14
CA GLU A 6 10.72 1.77 17.07
C GLU A 6 9.90 2.84 17.79
N GLU A 7 10.51 3.98 18.16
CA GLU A 7 9.81 5.11 18.76
C GLU A 7 8.82 5.74 17.77
N ILE A 8 9.26 5.96 16.52
CA ILE A 8 8.41 6.50 15.44
C ILE A 8 7.26 5.54 15.16
N THR A 9 7.55 4.24 15.02
CA THR A 9 6.55 3.19 14.77
C THR A 9 5.51 3.16 15.88
N LYS A 10 5.94 3.10 17.14
CA LYS A 10 5.04 3.10 18.30
C LYS A 10 4.16 4.35 18.33
N LEU A 11 4.75 5.52 18.06
CA LEU A 11 4.02 6.78 18.03
C LEU A 11 2.94 6.77 16.95
N LEU A 12 3.30 6.46 15.70
CA LEU A 12 2.38 6.47 14.56
C LEU A 12 1.26 5.43 14.71
N LEU A 13 1.58 4.21 15.13
CA LEU A 13 0.60 3.14 15.30
C LEU A 13 -0.36 3.36 16.48
N SER A 14 0.00 4.21 17.43
CA SER A 14 -0.82 4.53 18.60
C SER A 14 -1.77 5.74 18.41
N ARG A 15 -1.75 6.38 17.23
CA ARG A 15 -2.51 7.60 16.95
C ARG A 15 -4.01 7.41 17.16
N LYS A 16 -4.62 8.41 17.82
CA LYS A 16 -6.06 8.56 18.02
C LYS A 16 -6.43 10.04 17.79
N PRO A 17 -7.44 10.35 16.96
CA PRO A 17 -8.20 9.43 16.11
C PRO A 17 -7.34 8.83 14.99
N LEU A 18 -7.85 7.78 14.33
CA LEU A 18 -7.21 7.25 13.12
C LEU A 18 -7.16 8.33 12.03
N PRO A 19 -6.17 8.26 11.11
CA PRO A 19 -6.15 9.16 9.97
C PRO A 19 -7.48 9.14 9.18
N PRO A 20 -7.88 10.29 8.60
CA PRO A 20 -9.04 10.38 7.71
C PRO A 20 -8.88 9.45 6.50
N LEU A 21 -9.93 9.06 5.80
CA LEU A 21 -9.82 8.12 4.67
C LEU A 21 -8.89 8.66 3.57
N LEU A 22 -9.06 9.94 3.24
CA LEU A 22 -8.18 10.72 2.39
C LEU A 22 -7.17 11.50 3.22
N ALA A 23 -5.92 11.50 2.80
CA ALA A 23 -4.95 12.47 3.28
C ALA A 23 -5.41 13.88 2.85
N PRO A 24 -5.32 14.88 3.74
CA PRO A 24 -5.67 16.25 3.39
C PRO A 24 -4.76 16.73 2.24
N SER A 25 -5.36 17.22 1.16
CA SER A 25 -4.60 17.70 0.01
C SER A 25 -3.62 18.81 0.43
N PRO A 26 -2.34 18.74 0.02
CA PRO A 26 -1.39 19.84 0.24
C PRO A 26 -1.90 21.17 -0.34
N LEU A 27 -2.72 21.11 -1.39
CA LEU A 27 -3.25 22.25 -2.13
C LEU A 27 -4.58 22.79 -1.55
N ASP A 28 -5.30 22.01 -0.75
CA ASP A 28 -6.53 22.45 -0.08
C ASP A 28 -6.22 22.93 1.35
N THR A 29 -5.66 24.12 1.44
CA THR A 29 -5.35 24.80 2.72
C THR A 29 -6.61 25.12 3.53
N SER A 30 -7.80 25.10 2.93
CA SER A 30 -9.08 25.33 3.62
C SER A 30 -9.55 24.12 4.44
N LYS A 31 -9.07 22.91 4.09
CA LYS A 31 -9.28 21.66 4.83
C LYS A 31 -8.09 21.23 5.68
N ARG A 32 -7.04 22.06 5.77
CA ARG A 32 -6.02 21.97 6.82
C ARG A 32 -6.64 22.41 8.15
N VAL A 33 -7.60 21.62 8.63
CA VAL A 33 -8.03 21.67 10.02
C VAL A 33 -6.76 21.43 10.86
N SER A 34 -6.66 22.10 12.01
CA SER A 34 -5.56 21.98 13.00
C SER A 34 -5.33 20.56 13.54
N SER A 35 -5.97 19.55 12.95
CA SER A 35 -5.90 18.12 13.21
C SER A 35 -5.24 17.34 12.06
N THR A 36 -4.41 17.98 11.22
CA THR A 36 -3.71 17.31 10.12
C THR A 36 -2.82 16.21 10.73
N PRO A 37 -2.96 14.93 10.34
CA PRO A 37 -2.10 13.86 10.87
C PRO A 37 -0.63 14.05 10.50
N TRP A 38 -0.34 14.88 9.51
CA TRP A 38 1.01 15.17 9.09
C TRP A 38 1.80 16.01 10.09
N ASN A 39 3.03 15.59 10.34
CA ASN A 39 3.96 16.24 11.26
C ASN A 39 5.34 16.35 10.59
N GLN A 40 5.85 17.58 10.45
CA GLN A 40 7.15 17.86 9.83
C GLN A 40 8.32 17.24 10.59
N ALA A 41 8.32 17.27 11.92
CA ALA A 41 9.40 16.66 12.71
C ALA A 41 9.44 15.14 12.50
N LEU A 42 8.28 14.49 12.38
CA LEU A 42 8.22 13.08 12.01
C LEU A 42 8.65 12.83 10.57
N HIS A 43 8.32 13.71 9.61
CA HIS A 43 8.91 13.62 8.27
C HIS A 43 10.44 13.63 8.35
N ASP A 44 11.03 14.59 9.07
CA ASP A 44 12.49 14.71 9.18
C ASP A 44 13.12 13.49 9.88
N ASP A 45 12.48 12.95 10.92
CA ASP A 45 12.90 11.72 11.61
C ASP A 45 12.80 10.50 10.68
N ILE A 46 11.69 10.31 9.96
CA ILE A 46 11.48 9.18 9.05
C ILE A 46 12.46 9.25 7.86
N THR A 47 12.63 10.42 7.24
CA THR A 47 13.58 10.62 6.13
C THR A 47 15.00 10.23 6.55
N ARG A 48 15.40 10.54 7.79
CA ARG A 48 16.72 10.17 8.31
C ARG A 48 16.93 8.66 8.42
N LEU A 49 15.86 7.87 8.63
CA LEU A 49 15.96 6.41 8.66
C LEU A 49 16.45 5.81 7.34
N GLN A 50 16.33 6.52 6.21
CA GLN A 50 16.86 6.05 4.92
C GLN A 50 18.39 5.89 4.93
N ASN A 51 19.08 6.57 5.84
CA ASN A 51 20.52 6.42 6.03
C ASN A 51 20.90 5.21 6.90
N ASP A 52 19.92 4.55 7.53
CA ASP A 52 20.12 3.35 8.33
C ASP A 52 19.80 2.10 7.51
N SER A 53 20.85 1.41 7.05
CA SER A 53 20.73 0.18 6.26
C SER A 53 20.03 -0.98 6.99
N THR A 54 19.81 -0.88 8.30
CA THR A 54 19.09 -1.89 9.08
C THR A 54 17.58 -1.72 9.01
N VAL A 55 17.08 -0.57 8.55
CA VAL A 55 15.66 -0.29 8.42
C VAL A 55 15.20 -0.58 6.98
N PRO A 56 14.24 -1.49 6.76
CA PRO A 56 13.77 -1.80 5.41
C PRO A 56 13.11 -0.58 4.73
N LEU A 57 13.50 -0.31 3.48
CA LEU A 57 13.04 0.86 2.73
C LEU A 57 11.51 0.97 2.64
N PHE A 58 10.81 -0.14 2.41
CA PHE A 58 9.35 -0.11 2.31
C PHE A 58 8.65 0.03 3.65
N ALA A 59 9.32 -0.29 4.76
CA ALA A 59 8.83 0.09 6.09
C ALA A 59 8.91 1.61 6.25
N ILE A 60 9.99 2.25 5.78
CA ILE A 60 10.14 3.72 5.77
C ILE A 60 9.06 4.38 4.90
N ALA A 61 8.81 3.87 3.69
CA ALA A 61 7.74 4.38 2.83
C ALA A 61 6.37 4.33 3.53
N ASN A 62 6.08 3.22 4.22
CA ASN A 62 4.82 3.06 4.94
C ASN A 62 4.74 3.96 6.19
N LEU A 63 5.87 4.26 6.87
CA LEU A 63 5.91 5.27 7.94
C LEU A 63 5.56 6.68 7.42
N HIS A 64 6.04 7.06 6.23
CA HIS A 64 5.60 8.31 5.59
C HIS A 64 4.08 8.28 5.35
N LEU A 65 3.55 7.16 4.86
CA LEU A 65 2.11 7.01 4.65
C LEU A 65 1.30 7.12 5.95
N PHE A 66 1.76 6.53 7.06
CA PHE A 66 1.16 6.69 8.39
C PHE A 66 1.21 8.14 8.91
N ASN A 67 2.21 8.90 8.48
CA ASN A 67 2.36 10.32 8.78
C ASN A 67 1.58 11.21 7.80
N ASP A 68 0.71 10.68 6.93
CA ASP A 68 0.05 11.45 5.86
C ASP A 68 1.02 12.23 4.95
N ASP A 69 2.27 11.77 4.90
CA ASP A 69 3.32 12.31 4.07
C ASP A 69 3.33 11.59 2.71
N ILE A 70 2.29 11.91 1.95
CA ILE A 70 2.00 11.29 0.67
C ILE A 70 3.17 11.45 -0.30
N GLY A 71 3.72 12.65 -0.45
CA GLY A 71 4.77 12.93 -1.42
C GLY A 71 6.02 12.06 -1.18
N SER A 72 6.47 11.98 0.07
CA SER A 72 7.66 11.18 0.40
C SER A 72 7.42 9.68 0.23
N CYS A 73 6.20 9.20 0.52
CA CYS A 73 5.83 7.82 0.24
C CYS A 73 5.81 7.54 -1.27
N HIS A 74 5.17 8.43 -2.05
CA HIS A 74 5.05 8.34 -3.51
C HIS A 74 6.44 8.27 -4.16
N ASP A 75 7.35 9.19 -3.80
CA ASP A 75 8.71 9.24 -4.32
C ASP A 75 9.49 7.94 -4.11
N ILE A 76 9.28 7.25 -2.97
CA ILE A 76 9.93 5.97 -2.71
C ILE A 76 9.29 4.88 -3.57
N VAL A 77 7.96 4.74 -3.54
CA VAL A 77 7.30 3.61 -4.23
C VAL A 77 7.42 3.73 -5.75
N GLU A 78 7.34 4.93 -6.32
CA GLU A 78 7.48 5.18 -7.76
C GLU A 78 8.87 4.80 -8.28
N LYS A 79 9.94 5.18 -7.55
CA LYS A 79 11.32 4.81 -7.91
C LYS A 79 11.57 3.31 -7.89
N HIS A 80 10.72 2.56 -7.20
CA HIS A 80 10.79 1.12 -7.05
C HIS A 80 9.63 0.39 -7.73
N GLY A 81 8.97 1.03 -8.70
CA GLY A 81 7.93 0.41 -9.53
C GLY A 81 8.39 -0.92 -10.14
N GLY A 82 7.47 -1.87 -10.21
CA GLY A 82 7.78 -3.26 -10.51
C GLY A 82 8.47 -4.00 -9.36
N HIS A 83 8.37 -3.51 -8.12
CA HIS A 83 8.62 -4.29 -6.91
C HIS A 83 7.29 -4.50 -6.20
N ALA A 84 6.92 -5.76 -5.98
CA ALA A 84 5.61 -6.13 -5.42
C ALA A 84 5.15 -5.31 -4.20
N MET A 85 6.06 -5.02 -3.26
CA MET A 85 5.75 -4.18 -2.10
C MET A 85 5.56 -2.71 -2.46
N ALA A 86 6.39 -2.18 -3.37
CA ALA A 86 6.27 -0.81 -3.83
C ALA A 86 4.92 -0.63 -4.54
N ASP A 87 4.61 -1.52 -5.49
CA ASP A 87 3.38 -1.52 -6.28
C ASP A 87 2.13 -1.57 -5.36
N TYR A 88 2.16 -2.42 -4.32
CA TYR A 88 1.05 -2.50 -3.36
C TYR A 88 0.95 -1.28 -2.44
N LEU A 89 2.06 -0.73 -1.97
CA LEU A 89 2.05 0.52 -1.21
C LEU A 89 1.55 1.70 -2.06
N HIS A 90 1.93 1.73 -3.34
CA HIS A 90 1.51 2.73 -4.32
C HIS A 90 0.01 2.67 -4.56
N TYR A 91 -0.55 1.46 -4.66
CA TYR A 91 -2.00 1.21 -4.67
C TYR A 91 -2.70 1.82 -3.45
N ILE A 92 -2.20 1.55 -2.22
CA ILE A 92 -2.78 2.11 -1.00
C ILE A 92 -2.67 3.63 -1.01
N LEU A 93 -1.51 4.15 -1.41
CA LEU A 93 -1.21 5.58 -1.48
C LEU A 93 -2.18 6.33 -2.39
N HIS A 94 -2.46 5.84 -3.59
CA HIS A 94 -3.39 6.54 -4.49
C HIS A 94 -4.82 6.59 -3.94
N ARG A 95 -5.25 5.59 -3.15
CA ARG A 95 -6.53 5.68 -2.43
C ARG A 95 -6.49 6.75 -1.34
N ARG A 96 -5.36 6.91 -0.65
CA ARG A 96 -5.15 7.99 0.34
C ARG A 96 -5.14 9.37 -0.31
N GLU A 97 -4.62 9.49 -1.53
CA GLU A 97 -4.61 10.73 -2.31
C GLU A 97 -5.98 11.13 -2.84
N GLY A 98 -6.88 10.16 -2.99
CA GLY A 98 -8.13 10.33 -3.73
C GLY A 98 -7.94 10.23 -5.25
N ASP A 99 -6.76 9.78 -5.70
CA ASP A 99 -6.52 9.39 -7.09
C ASP A 99 -7.02 7.96 -7.33
N TYR A 100 -8.34 7.83 -7.31
CA TYR A 100 -8.99 6.53 -7.46
C TYR A 100 -8.78 5.93 -8.85
N TRP A 101 -8.49 6.72 -9.87
CA TRP A 101 -8.19 6.20 -11.19
C TRP A 101 -6.86 5.45 -11.16
N ASN A 102 -5.80 6.05 -10.61
CA ASN A 102 -4.51 5.38 -10.47
C ASN A 102 -4.54 4.24 -9.46
N ALA A 103 -5.31 4.36 -8.37
CA ALA A 103 -5.52 3.23 -7.46
C ALA A 103 -6.10 1.99 -8.19
N LYS A 104 -7.00 2.19 -9.17
CA LYS A 104 -7.56 1.08 -9.96
C LYS A 104 -6.57 0.56 -11.01
N HIS A 105 -5.71 1.43 -11.56
CA HIS A 105 -4.79 1.07 -12.65
C HIS A 105 -3.49 0.44 -12.19
N VAL A 106 -2.88 0.94 -11.11
CA VAL A 106 -1.68 0.31 -10.48
C VAL A 106 -1.99 -1.12 -10.05
N GLN A 107 -3.25 -1.41 -9.72
CA GLN A 107 -3.74 -2.76 -9.44
C GLN A 107 -3.72 -3.71 -10.67
N LEU A 108 -3.69 -3.19 -11.90
CA LEU A 108 -4.05 -3.94 -13.11
C LEU A 108 -2.92 -4.09 -14.15
N TYR A 109 -1.91 -3.21 -14.21
CA TYR A 109 -1.05 -3.15 -15.41
C TYR A 109 0.45 -3.49 -15.24
N GLU A 110 1.00 -3.60 -14.04
CA GLU A 110 2.40 -4.01 -13.90
C GLU A 110 2.54 -5.54 -13.75
N ASN A 111 2.49 -6.24 -14.89
CA ASN A 111 3.01 -7.61 -15.07
C ASN A 111 2.30 -8.73 -14.30
N GLU A 112 0.98 -8.88 -14.39
CA GLU A 112 0.24 -10.01 -13.75
C GLU A 112 0.40 -10.06 -12.20
N ARG A 113 0.88 -9.00 -11.57
CA ARG A 113 1.10 -8.91 -10.12
C ARG A 113 -0.11 -8.32 -9.43
N VAL A 114 -1.08 -9.18 -9.20
CA VAL A 114 -2.27 -8.77 -8.45
C VAL A 114 -2.04 -9.06 -6.97
N PHE A 115 -1.93 -8.00 -6.20
CA PHE A 115 -2.13 -8.06 -4.75
C PHE A 115 -3.51 -7.57 -4.45
N VAL A 116 -4.46 -8.49 -4.33
CA VAL A 116 -5.81 -8.07 -4.03
C VAL A 116 -6.51 -8.92 -2.98
N HIS A 117 -7.19 -8.19 -2.11
CA HIS A 117 -7.62 -8.49 -0.79
C HIS A 117 -9.08 -8.97 -0.76
N GLU A 118 -9.35 -10.09 -0.09
CA GLU A 118 -10.71 -10.37 0.42
C GLU A 118 -10.88 -9.87 1.85
N GLU A 119 -9.90 -10.10 2.72
CA GLU A 119 -9.59 -9.41 4.01
C GLU A 119 -8.14 -9.75 4.46
N PHE A 120 -7.10 -9.50 3.64
CA PHE A 120 -5.65 -9.85 3.78
C PHE A 120 -5.19 -11.20 3.21
N PHE A 121 -6.04 -11.95 2.52
CA PHE A 121 -5.74 -13.35 2.24
C PHE A 121 -4.69 -13.57 1.13
N LEU A 122 -4.75 -12.88 -0.01
CA LEU A 122 -3.84 -13.17 -1.14
C LEU A 122 -2.46 -12.54 -1.01
N PHE A 123 -2.34 -11.37 -0.36
CA PHE A 123 -1.04 -10.85 0.05
C PHE A 123 -0.38 -11.81 1.07
N ARG A 124 -1.11 -12.29 2.09
CA ARG A 124 -0.61 -13.30 3.05
C ARG A 124 -0.31 -14.67 2.40
N TRP A 125 -1.06 -15.06 1.37
CA TRP A 125 -0.84 -16.29 0.61
C TRP A 125 0.40 -16.16 -0.27
N TRP A 126 0.55 -15.07 -1.04
CA TRP A 126 1.74 -14.78 -1.82
C TRP A 126 3.01 -14.68 -0.95
N ILE A 127 2.90 -14.04 0.22
CA ILE A 127 3.97 -14.01 1.24
C ILE A 127 4.36 -15.42 1.72
N ARG A 128 3.38 -16.31 1.91
CA ARG A 128 3.64 -17.71 2.29
C ARG A 128 4.38 -18.47 1.18
N GLN A 129 4.08 -18.20 -0.08
CA GLN A 129 4.73 -18.85 -1.24
C GLN A 129 6.17 -18.35 -1.48
N GLN A 130 6.52 -17.12 -1.11
CA GLN A 130 7.90 -16.60 -1.15
C GLN A 130 8.88 -17.36 -0.23
N LYS A 131 8.37 -18.07 0.79
CA LYS A 131 9.19 -18.92 1.68
C LYS A 131 9.46 -20.32 1.13
N SER A 132 8.78 -20.74 0.05
CA SER A 132 9.11 -21.96 -0.69
C SER A 132 9.95 -21.59 -1.91
N GLN A 133 11.15 -22.17 -2.03
CA GLN A 133 12.06 -21.93 -3.17
C GLN A 133 11.43 -22.24 -4.55
N GLU A 134 10.31 -22.96 -4.60
CA GLU A 134 9.65 -23.40 -5.84
C GLU A 134 9.01 -22.27 -6.67
N PHE A 135 8.72 -21.10 -6.08
CA PHE A 135 8.09 -20.01 -6.85
C PHE A 135 9.11 -19.09 -7.53
N GLN A 136 10.37 -19.05 -7.06
CA GLN A 136 11.43 -18.36 -7.79
C GLN A 136 11.64 -18.95 -9.20
N SER A 137 11.42 -20.27 -9.38
CA SER A 137 11.57 -20.89 -10.70
C SER A 137 10.42 -20.59 -11.66
N VAL A 138 9.23 -20.19 -11.18
CA VAL A 138 8.12 -19.76 -12.05
C VAL A 138 8.27 -18.28 -12.42
N TYR A 139 8.71 -17.44 -11.49
CA TYR A 139 8.88 -15.99 -11.70
C TYR A 139 10.16 -15.59 -12.44
N LEU A 140 11.24 -16.37 -12.37
CA LEU A 140 12.49 -16.08 -13.11
C LEU A 140 12.41 -16.52 -14.58
N THR A 141 11.57 -17.49 -14.93
CA THR A 141 11.42 -17.92 -16.34
C THR A 141 10.63 -16.95 -17.21
N GLN A 142 9.92 -15.97 -16.66
CA GLN A 142 9.28 -14.92 -17.47
C GLN A 142 10.25 -13.83 -17.94
N LYS A 143 11.47 -13.73 -17.37
CA LYS A 143 12.43 -12.66 -17.72
C LYS A 143 13.54 -13.07 -18.68
N TYR A 144 13.67 -14.36 -19.02
CA TYR A 144 14.74 -14.83 -19.91
C TYR A 144 14.30 -16.00 -20.79
N ASP A 145 13.38 -15.76 -21.71
CA ASP A 145 13.48 -16.33 -23.03
C ASP A 145 13.36 -15.20 -24.05
N GLY A 146 14.50 -14.83 -24.66
CA GLY A 146 14.56 -13.88 -25.78
C GLY A 146 13.84 -14.35 -27.05
N PHE A 147 12.80 -15.18 -26.91
CA PHE A 147 11.95 -15.77 -27.92
C PHE A 147 10.56 -15.95 -27.35
N GLY A 148 9.72 -14.92 -27.45
CA GLY A 148 8.38 -14.86 -26.85
C GLY A 148 7.51 -16.10 -27.13
N LYS A 149 7.48 -17.03 -26.17
CA LYS A 149 6.48 -18.10 -26.09
C LYS A 149 5.94 -18.21 -24.66
N GLN A 150 4.79 -17.57 -24.49
CA GLN A 150 3.92 -17.64 -23.33
C GLN A 150 3.64 -19.09 -22.93
N LYS A 151 4.09 -19.52 -21.75
CA LYS A 151 3.74 -20.83 -21.18
C LYS A 151 2.44 -20.70 -20.39
N ASN A 152 1.43 -21.44 -20.84
CA ASN A 152 0.08 -21.52 -20.28
C ASN A 152 0.08 -21.78 -18.76
N LEU A 153 -0.36 -20.80 -17.97
CA LEU A 153 -0.86 -20.98 -16.61
C LEU A 153 -2.32 -21.48 -16.69
N ASN A 154 -2.52 -22.73 -17.12
CA ASN A 154 -3.84 -23.39 -17.12
C ASN A 154 -4.19 -24.01 -15.76
N ASP A 155 -4.18 -23.20 -14.70
CA ASP A 155 -4.92 -23.55 -13.48
C ASP A 155 -6.09 -22.59 -13.32
N LEU A 156 -7.24 -22.98 -13.88
CA LEU A 156 -8.51 -22.27 -13.84
C LEU A 156 -8.93 -21.87 -12.41
N SER A 157 -8.45 -22.59 -11.40
CA SER A 157 -8.71 -22.27 -9.98
C SER A 157 -7.93 -21.05 -9.50
N THR A 158 -6.75 -20.79 -10.09
CA THR A 158 -5.91 -19.64 -9.79
C THR A 158 -6.43 -18.39 -10.52
N SER A 159 -6.90 -18.52 -11.76
CA SER A 159 -7.47 -17.39 -12.52
C SER A 159 -8.81 -16.91 -11.96
N ALA A 160 -9.68 -17.81 -11.49
CA ALA A 160 -10.93 -17.42 -10.84
C ALA A 160 -10.69 -16.68 -9.51
N LYS A 161 -9.78 -17.19 -8.67
CA LYS A 161 -9.40 -16.51 -7.40
C LYS A 161 -8.74 -15.16 -7.65
N LEU A 162 -7.94 -15.05 -8.71
CA LEU A 162 -7.33 -13.80 -9.12
C LEU A 162 -8.37 -12.76 -9.53
N ALA A 163 -9.35 -13.16 -10.35
CA ALA A 163 -10.41 -12.28 -10.80
C ALA A 163 -11.33 -11.83 -9.64
N GLU A 164 -11.67 -12.76 -8.73
CA GLU A 164 -12.46 -12.46 -7.54
C GLU A 164 -11.74 -11.45 -6.64
N ALA A 165 -10.43 -11.66 -6.45
CA ALA A 165 -9.59 -10.69 -5.77
C ALA A 165 -9.70 -9.34 -6.45
N GLN A 166 -9.31 -9.22 -7.72
CA GLN A 166 -9.33 -7.94 -8.45
C GLN A 166 -10.65 -7.19 -8.30
N ALA A 167 -11.78 -7.89 -8.45
CA ALA A 167 -13.11 -7.32 -8.28
C ALA A 167 -13.33 -6.74 -6.86
N ARG A 168 -12.76 -7.35 -5.82
CA ARG A 168 -12.88 -6.90 -4.43
C ARG A 168 -12.00 -5.70 -4.08
N ALA A 169 -10.73 -5.60 -4.52
CA ALA A 169 -10.02 -4.30 -4.33
C ALA A 169 -10.67 -3.20 -5.14
N GLN A 170 -11.09 -3.51 -6.36
CA GLN A 170 -11.82 -2.56 -7.19
C GLN A 170 -13.06 -2.05 -6.44
N GLY A 171 -13.87 -2.97 -5.91
CA GLY A 171 -15.03 -2.63 -5.09
C GLY A 171 -14.70 -1.91 -3.78
N PHE A 172 -13.52 -2.12 -3.18
CA PHE A 172 -13.07 -1.31 -2.04
C PHE A 172 -12.73 0.12 -2.47
N VAL A 173 -11.99 0.29 -3.57
CA VAL A 173 -11.65 1.62 -4.12
C VAL A 173 -12.93 2.37 -4.51
N ASP A 174 -13.87 1.69 -5.15
CA ASP A 174 -15.17 2.26 -5.55
C ASP A 174 -15.98 2.73 -4.34
N ARG A 175 -15.97 1.96 -3.24
CA ARG A 175 -16.61 2.38 -1.99
C ARG A 175 -15.93 3.58 -1.35
N CYS A 176 -14.59 3.62 -1.33
CA CYS A 176 -13.84 4.81 -0.88
C CYS A 176 -14.20 6.05 -1.70
N GLU A 177 -14.25 5.92 -3.02
CA GLU A 177 -14.65 6.99 -3.93
C GLU A 177 -16.10 7.45 -3.69
N GLN A 178 -17.01 6.51 -3.42
CA GLN A 178 -18.42 6.81 -3.19
C GLN A 178 -18.67 7.53 -1.86
N VAL A 179 -18.05 7.08 -0.76
CA VAL A 179 -18.25 7.73 0.56
C VAL A 179 -17.61 9.11 0.67
N GLU A 180 -16.72 9.47 -0.25
CA GLU A 180 -16.26 10.86 -0.37
C GLU A 180 -17.29 11.75 -1.06
N LYS A 181 -18.14 11.18 -1.94
CA LYS A 181 -19.23 11.89 -2.61
C LYS A 181 -20.51 11.93 -1.77
N GLN A 182 -20.65 11.07 -0.76
CA GLN A 182 -21.87 10.89 0.04
C GLN A 182 -21.63 11.12 1.53
N ALA A 183 -22.64 11.58 2.27
CA ALA A 183 -22.56 11.80 3.72
C ALA A 183 -22.90 10.52 4.52
N ASP A 184 -22.28 9.38 4.20
CA ASP A 184 -22.39 8.16 5.02
C ASP A 184 -21.22 8.08 6.01
N GLY A 185 -21.43 8.62 7.21
CA GLY A 185 -20.41 8.63 8.27
C GLY A 185 -20.01 7.24 8.76
N GLN A 186 -20.95 6.27 8.77
CA GLN A 186 -20.70 4.94 9.31
C GLN A 186 -19.84 4.11 8.35
N GLU A 187 -20.16 4.11 7.05
CA GLU A 187 -19.32 3.40 6.06
C GLU A 187 -17.95 4.10 5.94
N LYS A 188 -17.89 5.43 6.04
CA LYS A 188 -16.61 6.15 6.05
C LYS A 188 -15.69 5.72 7.20
N ASP A 189 -16.22 5.59 8.41
CA ASP A 189 -15.44 5.11 9.55
C ASP A 189 -15.04 3.64 9.42
N ARG A 190 -15.91 2.79 8.84
CA ARG A 190 -15.55 1.40 8.53
C ARG A 190 -14.41 1.31 7.51
N LEU A 191 -14.49 2.05 6.41
CA LEU A 191 -13.45 2.06 5.37
C LEU A 191 -12.13 2.62 5.89
N LYS A 192 -12.17 3.63 6.76
CA LYS A 192 -10.99 4.15 7.47
C LYS A 192 -10.31 3.06 8.29
N GLN A 193 -11.07 2.29 9.05
CA GLN A 193 -10.55 1.20 9.86
C GLN A 193 -9.92 0.11 8.97
N LEU A 194 -10.61 -0.31 7.90
CA LEU A 194 -10.10 -1.29 6.94
C LEU A 194 -8.78 -0.84 6.28
N GLN A 195 -8.73 0.40 5.82
CA GLN A 195 -7.51 0.95 5.22
C GLN A 195 -6.36 1.03 6.24
N TRP A 196 -6.65 1.39 7.50
CA TRP A 196 -5.66 1.42 8.57
C TRP A 196 -5.10 0.02 8.89
N ASP A 197 -5.97 -0.99 8.96
CA ASP A 197 -5.57 -2.39 9.13
C ASP A 197 -4.72 -2.87 7.95
N GLU A 198 -4.95 -2.32 6.76
CA GLU A 198 -4.17 -2.60 5.55
C GLU A 198 -2.77 -2.05 5.60
N MET A 199 -2.65 -0.78 5.91
CA MET A 199 -1.35 -0.14 6.10
C MET A 199 -0.52 -0.86 7.18
N LYS A 200 -1.14 -1.25 8.31
CA LYS A 200 -0.48 -2.03 9.38
C LYS A 200 0.02 -3.39 8.92
N THR A 201 -0.82 -4.15 8.21
CA THR A 201 -0.41 -5.48 7.75
C THR A 201 0.75 -5.41 6.75
N VAL A 202 0.72 -4.41 5.86
CA VAL A 202 1.81 -4.16 4.92
C VAL A 202 3.08 -3.76 5.67
N PHE A 203 2.97 -2.89 6.68
CA PHE A 203 4.10 -2.45 7.49
C PHE A 203 4.74 -3.61 8.25
N ASP A 204 3.94 -4.45 8.90
CA ASP A 204 4.41 -5.62 9.64
C ASP A 204 5.11 -6.65 8.75
N PHE A 205 4.79 -6.67 7.46
CA PHE A 205 5.53 -7.47 6.49
C PHE A 205 6.80 -6.76 6.01
N ALA A 206 6.71 -5.47 5.69
CA ALA A 206 7.84 -4.69 5.18
C ALA A 206 9.00 -4.55 6.18
N ARG A 207 8.72 -4.64 7.49
CA ARG A 207 9.74 -4.51 8.54
C ARG A 207 10.47 -5.81 8.91
N LYS A 208 10.14 -6.94 8.28
CA LYS A 208 10.78 -8.25 8.49
C LYS A 208 11.91 -8.47 7.50
#